data_AF-A0A9P5NS50-F1
#
_entry.id   AF-A0A9P5NS50-F1
#
_cell.length_a   1.000
_cell.length_b   1.000
_cell.length_c   1.000
_cell.angle_alpha   90.00
_cell.angle_beta   90.00
_cell.angle_gamma   90.00
#
_symmetry.space_group_name_H-M   'P 1'
#
loop_
_entity.id
_entity.type
_entity.pdbx_description
1 polymer ?
#
loop_
_entity_poly.entity_id
_entity_poly.type
_entity_poly.pdbx_seq_one_letter_code
_entity_poly.pdbx_strand_id
1 'polypeptide(L)'
;SLARAMVRGSKLLILEEKARTFEVPSTALRQKLPSDVTVITVAHHLQTIVDTDKIVRLRDQSIIHFAEFDRPKYLFQKEGSMFKALVDESGDKDALYAVAEGKAASSSNYSQL
;
A
#
# COMPACT_ATOMS: atom_id res chain seq x y z
N SER A 1 -11.84 -15.03 6.06
CA SER A 1 -12.02 -14.97 4.59
C SER A 1 -10.72 -15.26 3.85
N LEU A 2 -9.60 -14.63 4.24
CA LEU A 2 -8.27 -14.83 3.64
C LEU A 2 -7.83 -16.31 3.57
N ALA A 3 -7.85 -17.05 4.68
CA ALA A 3 -7.47 -18.47 4.69
C ALA A 3 -8.26 -19.31 3.67
N ARG A 4 -9.57 -19.04 3.52
CA ARG A 4 -10.41 -19.70 2.52
C ARG A 4 -10.02 -19.33 1.09
N ALA A 5 -9.59 -18.08 0.85
CA ALA A 5 -9.10 -17.65 -0.46
C ALA A 5 -7.74 -18.32 -0.80
N MET A 6 -6.86 -18.46 0.20
CA MET A 6 -5.59 -19.18 0.06
C MET A 6 -5.81 -20.67 -0.25
N VAL A 7 -6.66 -21.36 0.51
CA VAL A 7 -6.99 -22.77 0.27
C VAL A 7 -7.60 -23.00 -1.11
N ARG A 8 -8.35 -22.04 -1.63
CA ARG A 8 -8.94 -22.11 -2.99
C ARG A 8 -7.96 -21.75 -4.11
N GLY A 9 -6.74 -21.32 -3.81
CA GLY A 9 -5.78 -20.84 -4.82
C GLY A 9 -6.27 -19.60 -5.57
N SER A 10 -6.98 -18.69 -4.88
CA SER A 10 -7.53 -17.48 -5.50
C SER A 10 -6.42 -16.59 -6.06
N LYS A 11 -6.54 -16.19 -7.34
CA LYS A 11 -5.56 -15.34 -8.03
C LYS A 11 -5.79 -13.84 -7.86
N LEU A 12 -6.94 -13.46 -7.28
CA LEU A 12 -7.26 -12.08 -6.94
C LEU A 12 -7.75 -12.02 -5.49
N LEU A 13 -7.11 -11.19 -4.69
CA LEU A 13 -7.47 -10.91 -3.31
C LEU A 13 -7.79 -9.42 -3.18
N ILE A 14 -8.92 -9.11 -2.55
CA ILE A 14 -9.28 -7.74 -2.17
C ILE A 14 -9.23 -7.68 -0.64
N LEU A 15 -8.40 -6.79 -0.12
CA LEU A 15 -8.21 -6.55 1.29
C LEU A 15 -8.68 -5.14 1.62
N GLU A 16 -9.46 -5.01 2.69
CA GLU A 16 -9.80 -3.71 3.27
C GLU A 16 -8.94 -3.52 4.52
N GLU A 17 -8.34 -2.35 4.66
CA GLU A 17 -7.54 -2.00 5.82
C GLU A 17 -8.45 -1.87 7.05
N LYS A 18 -8.54 -2.95 7.82
CA LYS A 18 -8.86 -2.93 9.26
C LYS A 18 -7.69 -3.54 10.00
N ALA A 19 -6.62 -2.76 10.10
CA ALA A 19 -5.45 -3.10 10.89
C ALA A 19 -5.85 -3.16 12.36
N ARG A 20 -6.03 -4.38 12.91
CA ARG A 20 -5.73 -4.68 14.33
C ARG A 20 -5.90 -6.14 14.75
N THR A 21 -6.55 -7.01 13.99
CA THR A 21 -6.88 -8.37 14.50
C THR A 21 -6.11 -9.54 13.90
N PHE A 22 -5.11 -9.31 13.03
CA PHE A 22 -4.18 -10.38 12.67
C PHE A 22 -2.76 -9.83 12.71
N GLU A 23 -1.91 -10.49 13.49
CA GLU A 23 -0.53 -10.18 13.86
C GLU A 23 0.47 -10.12 12.69
N VAL A 24 -0.02 -10.11 11.44
CA VAL A 24 0.77 -10.08 10.22
C VAL A 24 0.44 -8.80 9.46
N PRO A 25 1.40 -7.85 9.35
CA PRO A 25 1.24 -6.68 8.50
C PRO A 25 0.83 -7.06 7.08
N SER A 26 -0.04 -6.28 6.43
CA SER A 26 -0.47 -6.52 5.05
C SER A 26 0.71 -6.60 4.07
N THR A 27 1.78 -5.88 4.37
CA THR A 27 3.10 -5.94 3.72
C THR A 27 3.71 -7.35 3.77
N ALA A 28 3.76 -7.96 4.97
CA ALA A 28 4.28 -9.30 5.18
C ALA A 28 3.39 -10.39 4.53
N LEU A 29 2.09 -10.15 4.43
CA LEU A 29 1.19 -11.05 3.71
C LEU A 29 1.49 -11.05 2.21
N ARG A 30 1.67 -9.87 1.58
CA ARG A 30 2.01 -9.76 0.16
C ARG A 30 3.27 -10.53 -0.20
N GLN A 31 4.31 -10.44 0.65
CA GLN A 31 5.59 -11.14 0.44
C GLN A 31 5.47 -12.67 0.56
N LYS A 32 4.47 -13.17 1.27
CA LYS A 32 4.24 -14.63 1.46
C LYS A 32 3.33 -15.23 0.40
N LEU A 33 2.66 -14.41 -0.42
CA LEU A 33 1.79 -14.89 -1.48
C LEU A 33 2.60 -15.25 -2.72
N PRO A 34 2.17 -16.25 -3.52
CA PRO A 34 2.76 -16.53 -4.81
C PRO A 34 2.74 -15.29 -5.72
N SER A 35 3.76 -15.13 -6.56
CA SER A 35 3.91 -13.98 -7.46
C SER A 35 2.80 -13.84 -8.51
N ASP A 36 1.97 -14.88 -8.69
CA ASP A 36 0.85 -14.89 -9.62
C ASP A 36 -0.50 -14.51 -8.97
N VAL A 37 -0.47 -14.06 -7.71
CA VAL A 37 -1.64 -13.55 -6.99
C VAL A 37 -1.64 -12.03 -7.00
N THR A 38 -2.71 -11.44 -7.53
CA THR A 38 -2.95 -10.00 -7.45
C THR A 38 -3.64 -9.64 -6.13
N VAL A 39 -3.10 -8.64 -5.44
CA VAL A 39 -3.68 -8.12 -4.19
C VAL A 39 -4.07 -6.66 -4.39
N ILE A 40 -5.36 -6.36 -4.22
CA ILE A 40 -5.89 -5.00 -4.16
C ILE A 40 -6.14 -4.69 -2.70
N THR A 41 -5.50 -3.63 -2.18
CA THR A 41 -5.71 -3.19 -0.80
C THR A 41 -6.35 -1.79 -0.81
N VAL A 42 -7.49 -1.65 -0.15
CA VAL A 42 -8.06 -0.33 0.19
C VAL A 42 -7.42 0.09 1.52
N ALA A 43 -6.69 1.21 1.50
CA ALA A 43 -5.87 1.64 2.61
C ALA A 43 -6.29 3.00 3.19
N HIS A 44 -6.12 3.14 4.49
CA HIS A 44 -6.29 4.39 5.24
C HIS A 44 -4.95 4.97 5.68
N HIS A 45 -3.94 4.12 5.89
CA HIS A 45 -2.60 4.51 6.30
C HIS A 45 -1.60 4.39 5.13
N LEU A 46 -0.82 5.45 4.87
CA LEU A 46 0.15 5.47 3.77
C LEU A 46 1.25 4.40 3.93
N GLN A 47 1.63 4.08 5.17
CA GLN A 47 2.65 3.06 5.45
C GLN A 47 2.27 1.65 4.97
N THR A 48 0.98 1.36 4.75
CA THR A 48 0.52 0.03 4.33
C THR A 48 0.59 -0.17 2.82
N ILE A 49 0.71 0.93 2.04
CA ILE A 49 0.64 0.93 0.58
C ILE A 49 1.87 1.52 -0.12
N VAL A 50 2.79 2.16 0.60
CA VAL A 50 3.94 2.85 -0.01
C VAL A 50 4.91 1.89 -0.72
N ASP A 51 4.94 0.61 -0.34
CA ASP A 51 5.76 -0.45 -0.94
C ASP A 51 5.03 -1.24 -2.03
N THR A 52 3.86 -0.79 -2.49
CA THR A 52 3.06 -1.50 -3.49
C THR A 52 3.56 -1.27 -4.91
N ASP A 53 3.23 -2.21 -5.81
CA ASP A 53 3.60 -2.12 -7.22
C ASP A 53 2.99 -0.89 -7.91
N LYS A 54 1.74 -0.55 -7.56
CA LYS A 54 0.99 0.58 -8.10
C LYS A 54 0.00 1.10 -7.07
N ILE A 55 -0.18 2.42 -7.06
CA ILE A 55 -1.17 3.12 -6.24
C ILE A 55 -2.24 3.67 -7.16
N VAL A 56 -3.49 3.46 -6.75
CA VAL A 56 -4.68 4.03 -7.38
C VAL A 56 -5.27 5.02 -6.38
N ARG A 57 -5.36 6.29 -6.77
CA ARG A 57 -6.12 7.28 -6.01
C ARG A 57 -7.40 7.64 -6.77
N LEU A 58 -8.53 7.42 -6.12
CA LEU A 58 -9.85 7.75 -6.66
C LEU A 58 -10.17 9.23 -6.36
N ARG A 59 -10.82 9.88 -7.32
CA ARG A 59 -11.44 11.20 -7.15
C ARG A 59 -12.94 11.04 -7.25
N ASP A 60 -13.64 11.71 -6.33
CA ASP A 60 -15.09 11.67 -6.14
C ASP A 60 -15.63 10.31 -5.62
N GLN A 61 -16.60 10.38 -4.71
CA GLN A 61 -17.23 9.20 -4.08
C GLN A 61 -18.39 8.66 -4.94
N SER A 62 -18.91 9.46 -5.88
CA SER A 62 -20.08 9.13 -6.70
C SER A 62 -19.76 8.49 -8.06
N ILE A 63 -18.63 8.86 -8.68
CA ILE A 63 -18.20 8.32 -9.98
C ILE A 63 -16.72 7.97 -9.89
N ILE A 64 -16.36 6.69 -10.13
CA ILE A 64 -14.97 6.22 -10.05
C ILE A 64 -14.16 6.81 -11.20
N HIS A 65 -13.52 7.96 -10.95
CA HIS A 65 -12.47 8.51 -11.81
C HIS A 65 -11.12 8.27 -11.15
N PHE A 66 -10.22 7.59 -11.86
CA PHE A 66 -8.83 7.49 -11.46
C PHE A 66 -8.19 8.88 -11.57
N ALA A 67 -7.85 9.49 -10.43
CA ALA A 67 -7.08 10.72 -10.42
C ALA A 67 -5.59 10.42 -10.56
N GLU A 68 -5.12 9.29 -10.00
CA GLU A 68 -3.74 8.85 -10.11
C GLU A 68 -3.69 7.32 -10.21
N PHE A 69 -2.82 6.82 -11.09
CA PHE A 69 -2.53 5.40 -11.24
C PHE A 69 -1.10 5.20 -11.72
N ASP A 70 -0.17 4.98 -10.80
CA ASP A 70 1.23 4.69 -11.14
C ASP A 70 1.98 4.04 -9.98
N ARG A 71 3.25 3.67 -10.20
CA ARG A 71 4.16 3.21 -9.15
C ARG A 71 4.45 4.35 -8.16
N PRO A 72 4.61 4.07 -6.85
CA PRO A 72 4.90 5.09 -5.83
C PRO A 72 6.05 6.02 -6.22
N LYS A 73 7.18 5.45 -6.68
CA LYS A 73 8.36 6.21 -7.13
C LYS A 73 8.08 7.27 -8.19
N TYR A 74 7.13 7.03 -9.09
CA TYR A 74 6.79 7.98 -10.15
C TYR A 74 5.81 9.04 -9.63
N LEU A 75 4.87 8.66 -8.77
CA LEU A 75 3.97 9.60 -8.12
C LEU A 75 4.73 10.60 -7.23
N PHE A 76 5.81 10.19 -6.56
CA PHE A 76 6.66 11.08 -5.77
C PHE A 76 7.41 12.15 -6.58
N GLN A 77 7.71 11.85 -7.84
CA GLN A 77 8.42 12.76 -8.74
C GLN A 77 7.44 13.63 -9.55
N LYS A 78 6.19 13.21 -9.66
CA LYS A 78 5.17 13.89 -10.44
C LYS A 78 4.72 15.19 -9.75
N GLU A 79 4.90 16.30 -10.46
CA GLU A 79 4.39 17.59 -10.03
C GLU A 79 2.85 17.58 -9.98
N GLY A 80 2.29 18.18 -8.93
CA GLY A 80 0.84 18.15 -8.68
C GLY A 80 0.29 16.80 -8.26
N SER A 81 1.14 15.80 -7.94
CA SER A 81 0.65 14.53 -7.41
C SER A 81 0.03 14.71 -6.02
N MET A 82 -1.17 14.18 -5.85
CA MET A 82 -1.89 14.24 -4.57
C MET A 82 -1.42 13.17 -3.61
N PHE A 83 -1.07 12.00 -4.11
CA PHE A 83 -0.35 11.00 -3.33
C PHE A 83 0.94 11.56 -2.74
N LYS A 84 1.73 12.29 -3.53
CA LYS A 84 2.91 13.00 -3.05
C LYS A 84 2.56 14.00 -1.94
N ALA A 85 1.56 14.85 -2.17
CA ALA A 85 1.14 15.84 -1.18
C ALA A 85 0.72 15.19 0.16
N LEU A 86 -0.02 14.07 0.11
CA LEU A 86 -0.41 13.33 1.32
C LEU A 86 0.80 12.78 2.09
N VAL A 87 1.84 12.32 1.39
CA VAL A 87 3.08 11.87 2.03
C VAL A 87 3.89 13.05 2.55
N ASP A 88 3.91 14.18 1.84
CA ASP A 88 4.60 15.41 2.26
C ASP A 88 3.99 16.02 3.53
N GLU A 89 2.68 15.85 3.74
CA GLU A 89 1.94 16.28 4.93
C GLU A 89 2.02 15.26 6.09
N SER A 90 2.55 14.06 5.85
CA SER A 90 2.68 13.02 6.87
C SER A 90 3.85 13.29 7.82
N GLY A 91 3.67 12.97 9.10
CA GLY A 91 4.75 13.00 10.09
C GLY A 91 5.87 11.99 9.81
N ASP A 92 5.61 10.98 8.96
CA ASP A 92 6.55 9.90 8.63
C ASP A 92 7.17 10.07 7.23
N LYS A 93 7.12 11.28 6.66
CA LYS A 93 7.58 11.60 5.30
C LYS A 93 8.90 10.92 4.92
N ASP A 94 9.97 11.15 5.68
CA ASP A 94 11.30 10.66 5.35
C ASP A 94 11.36 9.12 5.31
N ALA A 95 10.63 8.45 6.20
CA ALA A 95 10.53 7.00 6.23
C ALA A 95 9.76 6.48 5.01
N LEU A 96 8.65 7.13 4.64
CA LEU A 96 7.84 6.77 3.48
C LEU A 96 8.62 6.92 2.17
N TYR A 97 9.41 8.00 2.03
CA TYR A 97 10.29 8.20 0.88
C TYR A 97 11.40 7.14 0.81
N ALA A 98 12.03 6.80 1.93
CA ALA A 98 13.07 5.77 1.98
C ALA A 98 12.53 4.41 1.48
N VAL A 99 11.36 4.01 1.98
CA VAL A 99 10.71 2.75 1.57
C VAL A 99 10.36 2.75 0.09
N ALA A 100 9.85 3.87 -0.44
CA ALA A 100 9.50 3.99 -1.85
C ALA A 100 10.70 3.90 -2.81
N GLU A 101 11.87 4.36 -2.37
CA GLU A 101 13.13 4.27 -3.12
C GLU A 101 13.77 2.87 -3.04
N GLY A 102 13.19 1.95 -2.27
CA GLY A 102 13.77 0.63 -2.02
C GLY A 102 14.99 0.68 -1.09
N LYS A 103 15.24 1.82 -0.43
CA LYS A 103 16.20 1.92 0.66
C LYS A 103 15.52 1.33 1.88
N ALA A 104 15.99 0.18 2.36
CA ALA A 104 15.45 -0.44 3.55
C ALA A 104 15.49 0.58 4.71
N ALA A 105 14.33 1.19 5.03
CA ALA A 105 14.17 1.85 6.30
C ALA A 105 14.41 0.76 7.34
N SER A 106 15.39 0.98 8.22
CA SER A 106 15.78 0.03 9.25
C SER A 106 14.53 -0.54 9.91
N SER A 107 14.42 -1.86 9.91
CA SER A 107 13.33 -2.69 10.43
C SER A 107 13.02 -2.48 11.94
N SER A 108 13.63 -1.48 12.58
CA SER A 108 13.47 -1.15 13.99
C SER A 108 12.28 -0.22 14.28
N ASN A 109 11.75 0.53 13.31
CA ASN A 109 10.65 1.50 13.58
C ASN A 109 9.24 1.00 13.24
N TYR A 110 9.10 -0.12 12.51
CA TYR A 110 7.79 -0.68 12.16
C TYR A 110 7.16 -1.52 13.28
N SER A 111 7.91 -1.87 14.32
CA SER A 111 7.45 -2.67 15.45
C SER A 111 6.91 -1.85 16.62
N GLN A 112 6.90 -0.51 16.54
CA GLN A 112 6.41 0.37 17.60
C GLN A 112 5.33 1.38 17.19
N LEU A 113 4.70 1.21 16.02
CA LEU A 113 3.51 1.96 15.62
C LEU A 113 2.31 1.03 15.39
#